data_AF-A0A944YGW9-F1
#
_entry.id   AF-A0A944YGW9-F1
#
_cell.length_a   1.000
_cell.length_b   1.000
_cell.length_c   1.000
_cell.angle_alpha   90.00
_cell.angle_beta   90.00
_cell.angle_gamma   90.00
#
_symmetry.space_group_name_H-M   'P 1'
#
loop_
_entity.id
_entity.type
_entity.pdbx_description
1 polymer ?
#
loop_
_entity_poly.entity_id
_entity_poly.type
_entity_poly.pdbx_seq_one_letter_code
_entity_poly.pdbx_strand_id
1 'polypeptide(L)'
;MKILLSLLFIFSTLVTFGDHHGKKKPLKAFMITGGCCHDYPKQKNIISEGISERVPTKWDIFFEMDEKKSKARLNKKGWADGYDYIVYNHCFAHEKDAKFVKSIADIHKAGKPAI
;
A
#
# COMPACT_ATOMS: atom_id res chain seq x y z
N MET A 1 -3.32 20.75 -62.35
CA MET A 1 -4.23 21.18 -61.26
C MET A 1 -4.78 20.04 -60.38
N LYS A 2 -4.15 18.85 -60.31
CA LYS A 2 -4.64 17.74 -59.46
C LYS A 2 -3.60 17.13 -58.49
N ILE A 3 -2.38 17.65 -58.45
CA ILE A 3 -1.28 17.09 -57.64
C ILE A 3 -1.08 17.85 -56.31
N LEU A 4 -1.68 19.03 -56.14
CA LEU A 4 -1.53 19.82 -54.92
C LEU A 4 -2.49 19.46 -53.77
N LEU A 5 -3.46 18.56 -53.99
CA LEU A 5 -4.48 18.26 -52.96
C LEU A 5 -4.14 17.07 -52.05
N SER A 6 -3.11 16.28 -52.34
CA SER A 6 -2.78 15.07 -51.55
C SER A 6 -1.78 15.30 -50.41
N LEU A 7 -1.14 16.47 -50.32
CA LEU A 7 -0.14 16.76 -49.29
C LEU A 7 -0.74 17.32 -47.99
N LEU A 8 -2.03 17.69 -47.97
CA LEU A 8 -2.67 18.28 -46.80
C LEU A 8 -3.19 17.26 -45.77
N PHE A 9 -3.12 15.96 -46.06
CA PHE A 9 -3.65 14.90 -45.20
C PHE A 9 -2.61 14.17 -44.33
N ILE A 10 -1.33 14.50 -44.46
CA ILE A 10 -0.24 13.77 -43.76
C ILE A 10 0.16 14.45 -42.43
N PHE A 11 -0.36 15.64 -42.12
CA PHE A 11 0.09 16.40 -40.93
C PHE A 11 -0.82 16.29 -39.69
N SER A 12 -1.90 15.50 -39.73
CA SER A 12 -2.87 15.45 -38.62
C SER A 12 -2.65 14.32 -37.61
N THR A 13 -1.64 13.48 -37.75
CA THR A 13 -1.23 12.57 -36.66
C THR A 13 -0.22 13.29 -35.77
N LEU A 14 -0.67 14.39 -35.16
CA LEU A 14 -0.02 14.92 -33.97
C LEU A 14 -0.20 13.83 -32.91
N VAL A 15 0.85 13.04 -32.68
CA VAL A 15 0.89 12.07 -31.59
C VAL A 15 0.70 12.86 -30.31
N THR A 16 -0.52 12.82 -29.77
CA THR A 16 -0.77 13.21 -28.39
C THR A 16 -0.05 12.18 -27.53
N PHE A 17 1.22 12.45 -27.20
CA PHE A 17 1.80 11.93 -25.97
C PHE A 17 1.07 12.62 -24.82
N GLY A 18 -0.17 12.18 -24.60
CA GLY A 18 -0.85 12.41 -23.34
C GLY A 18 0.01 11.72 -22.31
N ASP A 19 0.64 12.51 -21.45
CA ASP A 19 1.20 12.01 -20.20
C ASP A 19 0.02 11.57 -19.32
N HIS A 20 -0.59 10.43 -19.68
CA HIS A 20 -1.72 9.81 -18.98
C HIS A 20 -1.30 9.24 -17.61
N HIS A 21 -0.06 9.48 -17.21
CA HIS A 21 0.46 9.20 -15.89
C HIS A 21 0.81 10.50 -15.20
N GLY A 22 -0.18 11.39 -15.07
CA GLY A 22 -0.09 12.49 -14.11
C GLY A 22 0.50 11.94 -12.81
N LYS A 23 1.64 12.52 -12.37
CA LYS A 23 2.51 11.96 -11.33
C LYS A 23 1.67 11.33 -10.22
N LYS A 24 1.58 10.00 -10.20
CA LYS A 24 0.72 9.30 -9.24
C LYS A 24 1.22 9.67 -7.85
N LYS A 25 0.35 10.30 -7.05
CA LYS A 25 0.68 10.67 -5.68
C LYS A 25 1.14 9.39 -4.95
N PRO A 26 2.17 9.47 -4.10
CA PRO A 26 2.58 8.32 -3.31
C PRO A 26 1.39 7.78 -2.51
N LEU A 27 1.23 6.46 -2.50
CA LEU A 27 0.27 5.79 -1.64
C LEU A 27 0.68 5.95 -0.17
N LYS A 28 -0.25 5.81 0.76
CA LYS A 28 0.04 5.78 2.20
C LYS A 28 -0.15 4.36 2.73
N ALA A 29 0.91 3.73 3.21
CA ALA A 29 0.87 2.38 3.76
C ALA A 29 1.06 2.39 5.28
N PHE A 30 0.37 1.47 5.97
CA PHE A 30 0.66 1.17 7.36
C PHE A 30 1.23 -0.24 7.48
N MET A 31 2.48 -0.36 7.93
CA MET A 31 3.12 -1.64 8.21
C MET A 31 3.05 -1.95 9.69
N ILE A 32 2.50 -3.13 10.01
CA ILE A 32 2.51 -3.70 11.35
C ILE A 32 3.58 -4.78 11.34
N THR A 33 4.63 -4.62 12.14
CA THR A 33 5.79 -5.51 12.11
C THR A 33 6.34 -5.84 13.50
N GLY A 34 6.93 -7.01 13.65
CA GLY A 34 7.51 -7.47 14.93
C GLY A 34 6.94 -8.80 15.44
N GLY A 35 7.32 -9.19 16.66
CA GLY A 35 7.02 -10.50 17.24
C GLY A 35 8.27 -11.37 17.42
N CYS A 36 8.10 -12.67 17.65
CA CYS A 36 9.17 -13.51 18.22
C CYS A 36 10.29 -13.94 17.26
N CYS A 37 9.96 -14.21 16.01
CA CYS A 37 10.58 -15.36 15.33
C CYS A 37 11.38 -14.99 14.07
N HIS A 38 11.44 -13.71 13.70
CA HIS A 38 12.13 -13.22 12.51
C HIS A 38 12.89 -11.91 12.79
N ASP A 39 13.79 -11.53 11.89
CA ASP A 39 14.54 -10.27 11.96
C ASP A 39 13.68 -9.09 11.48
N TYR A 40 12.62 -8.80 12.23
CA TYR A 40 11.71 -7.69 11.99
C TYR A 40 12.40 -6.30 11.98
N PRO A 41 13.43 -6.03 12.83
CA PRO A 41 14.20 -4.80 12.73
C PRO A 41 14.75 -4.55 11.33
N LYS A 42 15.25 -5.57 10.63
CA LYS A 42 15.73 -5.43 9.25
C LYS A 42 14.62 -5.56 8.21
N GLN A 43 13.73 -6.54 8.35
CA GLN A 43 12.66 -6.79 7.38
C GLN A 43 11.76 -5.58 7.16
N LYS A 44 11.48 -4.78 8.21
CA LYS A 44 10.66 -3.56 8.07
C LYS A 44 11.25 -2.57 7.05
N ASN A 45 12.58 -2.46 7.00
CA ASN A 45 13.28 -1.61 6.06
C ASN A 45 13.32 -2.27 4.68
N ILE A 46 13.74 -3.55 4.60
CA ILE A 46 13.85 -4.29 3.32
C ILE A 46 12.52 -4.27 2.55
N ILE A 47 11.41 -4.55 3.24
CA ILE A 47 10.08 -4.58 2.62
C ILE A 47 9.64 -3.17 2.20
N SER A 48 9.74 -2.17 3.09
CA SER A 48 9.27 -0.81 2.77
C SER A 48 10.11 -0.16 1.67
N GLU A 49 11.42 -0.31 1.70
CA GLU A 49 12.35 0.18 0.67
C GLU A 49 12.11 -0.53 -0.67
N GLY A 50 12.08 -1.88 -0.67
CA GLY A 50 11.89 -2.66 -1.90
C GLY A 50 10.53 -2.43 -2.59
N ILE A 51 9.46 -2.19 -1.81
CA ILE A 51 8.17 -1.76 -2.38
C ILE A 51 8.27 -0.34 -2.92
N SER A 52 8.92 0.58 -2.18
CA SER A 52 9.04 1.99 -2.59
C SER A 52 9.80 2.20 -3.90
N GLU A 53 10.69 1.28 -4.26
CA GLU A 53 11.36 1.26 -5.57
C GLU A 53 10.39 1.07 -6.75
N ARG A 54 9.24 0.42 -6.53
CA ARG A 54 8.28 0.04 -7.58
C ARG A 54 6.97 0.83 -7.49
N VAL A 55 6.56 1.15 -6.26
CA VAL A 55 5.32 1.83 -5.95
C VAL A 55 5.63 2.96 -4.96
N PRO A 56 5.62 4.22 -5.40
CA PRO A 56 5.87 5.36 -4.51
C PRO A 56 4.93 5.29 -3.30
N THR A 57 5.50 5.15 -2.10
CA THR A 57 4.74 4.92 -0.88
C THR A 57 5.30 5.74 0.29
N LYS A 58 4.42 6.38 1.04
CA LYS A 58 4.68 6.96 2.36
C LYS A 58 4.34 5.92 3.41
N TRP A 59 5.29 5.61 4.27
CA TRP A 59 5.15 4.55 5.25
C TRP A 59 4.94 5.11 6.65
N ASP A 60 3.90 4.61 7.31
CA ASP A 60 3.85 4.56 8.77
C ASP A 60 4.22 3.13 9.18
N ILE A 61 5.30 2.96 9.95
CA ILE A 61 5.79 1.64 10.38
C ILE A 61 5.61 1.53 11.89
N PHE A 62 4.75 0.61 12.32
CA PHE A 62 4.57 0.25 13.72
C PHE A 62 5.35 -1.05 14.00
N PHE A 63 6.56 -0.88 14.53
CA PHE A 63 7.41 -1.98 14.97
C PHE A 63 7.20 -2.25 16.46
N GLU A 64 6.66 -3.42 16.80
CA GLU A 64 6.35 -3.80 18.18
C GLU A 64 6.62 -5.28 18.40
N MET A 65 7.25 -5.62 19.52
CA MET A 65 7.62 -7.00 19.87
C MET A 65 6.65 -7.62 20.88
N ASP A 66 5.78 -6.82 21.49
CA ASP A 66 4.76 -7.22 22.45
C ASP A 66 3.38 -7.38 21.79
N GLU A 67 2.83 -8.60 21.88
CA GLU A 67 1.52 -8.93 21.30
C GLU A 67 0.37 -8.07 21.88
N LYS A 68 0.39 -7.78 23.18
CA LYS A 68 -0.68 -7.01 23.84
C LYS A 68 -0.66 -5.56 23.38
N LYS A 69 0.52 -4.96 23.21
CA LYS A 69 0.66 -3.60 22.66
C LYS A 69 0.23 -3.54 21.21
N SER A 70 0.60 -4.55 20.41
CA SER A 70 0.15 -4.68 19.02
C SER A 70 -1.37 -4.77 18.94
N LYS A 71 -1.98 -5.67 19.70
CA LYS A 71 -3.44 -5.78 19.83
C LYS A 71 -4.09 -4.47 20.27
N ALA A 72 -3.53 -3.80 21.29
CA ALA A 72 -4.05 -2.53 21.77
C ALA A 72 -4.02 -1.43 20.69
N ARG A 73 -2.97 -1.39 19.85
CA ARG A 73 -2.87 -0.46 18.72
C ARG A 73 -3.95 -0.71 17.66
N LEU A 74 -4.24 -1.98 17.38
CA LEU A 74 -5.20 -2.42 16.36
C LEU A 74 -6.65 -2.49 16.87
N ASN A 75 -6.88 -2.35 18.18
CA ASN A 75 -8.21 -2.19 18.76
C ASN A 75 -8.70 -0.74 18.77
N LYS A 76 -7.85 0.23 18.44
CA LYS A 76 -8.25 1.65 18.38
C LYS A 76 -9.20 1.88 17.20
N LYS A 77 -10.30 2.61 17.43
CA LYS A 77 -11.21 3.03 16.36
C LYS A 77 -10.43 3.79 15.28
N GLY A 78 -10.67 3.44 14.02
CA GLY A 78 -10.07 4.11 12.86
C GLY A 78 -8.57 3.87 12.72
N TRP A 79 -8.00 2.82 13.31
CA TRP A 79 -6.56 2.57 13.24
C TRP A 79 -6.02 2.43 11.80
N ALA A 80 -6.87 2.01 10.86
CA ALA A 80 -6.57 1.82 9.44
C ALA A 80 -7.04 2.99 8.56
N ASP A 81 -7.62 4.03 9.14
CA ASP A 81 -8.17 5.17 8.39
C ASP A 81 -7.04 6.00 7.78
N GLY A 82 -7.28 6.53 6.58
CA GLY A 82 -6.32 7.37 5.87
C GLY A 82 -5.13 6.64 5.24
N TYR A 83 -5.04 5.32 5.38
CA TYR A 83 -4.08 4.48 4.64
C TYR A 83 -4.73 3.92 3.38
N ASP A 84 -3.97 3.77 2.30
CA ASP A 84 -4.42 3.12 1.08
C ASP A 84 -4.37 1.60 1.21
N TYR A 85 -3.40 1.05 1.94
CA TYR A 85 -3.25 -0.38 2.20
C TYR A 85 -2.49 -0.66 3.49
N ILE A 86 -2.67 -1.88 4.01
CA ILE A 86 -2.03 -2.37 5.25
C ILE A 86 -1.10 -3.53 4.91
N VAL A 87 0.09 -3.56 5.52
CA VAL A 87 1.06 -4.66 5.41
C VAL A 87 1.24 -5.32 6.77
N TYR A 88 0.98 -6.63 6.84
CA TYR A 88 1.16 -7.45 8.03
C TYR A 88 2.45 -8.26 7.94
N ASN A 89 3.52 -7.75 8.55
CA ASN A 89 4.80 -8.46 8.68
C ASN A 89 5.08 -8.79 10.14
N HIS A 90 4.22 -9.57 10.78
CA HIS A 90 4.34 -9.86 12.21
C HIS A 90 4.19 -11.34 12.56
N CYS A 91 4.59 -11.73 13.78
CA CYS A 91 4.36 -13.07 14.31
C CYS A 91 3.73 -12.98 15.71
N PHE A 92 2.39 -12.89 15.69
CA PHE A 92 1.51 -12.89 16.86
C PHE A 92 0.42 -13.96 16.70
N ALA A 93 0.82 -15.18 16.34
CA ALA A 93 -0.09 -16.24 15.89
C ALA A 93 -0.96 -16.87 17.00
N HIS A 94 -0.68 -16.56 18.28
CA HIS A 94 -1.38 -17.17 19.42
C HIS A 94 -2.61 -16.38 19.88
N GLU A 95 -3.06 -15.41 19.09
CA GLU A 95 -4.27 -14.65 19.38
C GLU A 95 -5.52 -15.54 19.32
N LYS A 96 -6.29 -15.55 20.41
CA LYS A 96 -7.49 -16.41 20.58
C LYS A 96 -8.79 -15.62 20.67
N ASP A 97 -8.71 -14.29 20.72
CA ASP A 97 -9.87 -13.42 20.78
C ASP A 97 -10.53 -13.31 19.40
N ALA A 98 -11.54 -14.15 19.18
CA ALA A 98 -12.29 -14.17 17.94
C ALA A 98 -12.93 -12.82 17.60
N LYS A 99 -13.30 -11.98 18.58
CA LYS A 99 -13.87 -10.66 18.32
C LYS A 99 -12.82 -9.72 17.74
N PHE A 100 -11.62 -9.74 18.29
CA PHE A 100 -10.49 -8.99 17.76
C PHE A 100 -10.10 -9.47 16.36
N VAL A 101 -9.93 -10.77 16.13
CA VAL A 101 -9.60 -11.30 14.80
C VAL A 101 -10.67 -10.91 13.77
N LYS A 102 -11.95 -11.02 14.15
CA LYS A 102 -13.08 -10.60 13.30
C LYS A 102 -13.04 -9.10 13.00
N SER A 103 -12.70 -8.25 13.97
CA SER A 103 -12.66 -6.80 13.74
C SER A 103 -11.58 -6.40 12.72
N ILE A 104 -10.45 -7.10 12.71
CA ILE A 104 -9.42 -6.94 11.67
C ILE A 104 -9.95 -7.40 10.31
N ALA A 105 -10.55 -8.60 10.23
CA ALA A 105 -11.11 -9.12 8.99
C ALA A 105 -12.23 -8.23 8.42
N ASP A 106 -13.08 -7.66 9.27
CA ASP A 106 -14.18 -6.78 8.87
C ASP A 106 -13.68 -5.50 8.18
N ILE A 107 -12.54 -4.94 8.61
CA ILE A 107 -11.91 -3.76 7.96
C ILE A 107 -11.54 -4.08 6.51
N HIS A 108 -10.99 -5.27 6.27
CA HIS A 108 -10.59 -5.69 4.93
C HIS A 108 -11.78 -6.12 4.08
N LYS A 109 -12.79 -6.75 4.68
CA LYS A 109 -14.08 -7.02 4.03
C LYS A 109 -14.79 -5.74 3.58
N ALA A 110 -14.59 -4.64 4.31
CA ALA A 110 -15.09 -3.31 3.94
C ALA A 110 -14.27 -2.63 2.82
N GLY A 111 -13.28 -3.32 2.23
CA GLY A 111 -12.55 -2.87 1.05
C GLY A 111 -11.15 -2.31 1.33
N LYS A 112 -10.66 -2.35 2.59
CA LYS A 112 -9.27 -2.00 2.87
C LYS A 112 -8.34 -3.11 2.33
N PRO A 113 -7.38 -2.84 1.44
CA PRO A 113 -6.40 -3.84 1.02
C PRO A 113 -5.49 -4.30 2.17
N ALA A 114 -5.22 -5.60 2.23
CA ALA A 114 -4.25 -6.24 3.11
C ALA A 114 -3.19 -6.96 2.28
N ILE A 115 -1.95 -6.94 2.77
CA ILE A 115 -0.79 -7.65 2.22
C ILE A 115 -0.10 -8.40 3.36
#